data_AF-A0A2S7UBT0-F1
#
_entry.id   AF-A0A2S7UBT0-F1
#
_cell.length_a   1.000
_cell.length_b   1.000
_cell.length_c   1.000
_cell.angle_alpha   90.00
_cell.angle_beta   90.00
_cell.angle_gamma   90.00
#
_symmetry.space_group_name_H-M   'P 1'
#
loop_
_entity.id
_entity.type
_entity.pdbx_description
1 polymer ?
#
loop_
_entity_poly.entity_id
_entity_poly.type
_entity_poly.pdbx_seq_one_letter_code
_entity_poly.pdbx_strand_id
1 'polypeptide(L)'
;MTKFTLKTYRPSAETEKPHFYILNKGMNSGKPLKQPCPNCFILIAPTEEAKEQLYWLSFGLWRAKSFHYYLKGSVIPFITKNDLKQGILNGFEQANNDIPIFKKSVKALQLLEEQEKVYKLNLKLIDDARRAVFYRYISKKRYS
;
A
#
# COMPACT_ATOMS: atom_id res chain seq x y z
N MET A 1 19.91 -13.00 2.80
CA MET A 1 18.72 -12.64 3.60
C MET A 1 18.74 -11.13 3.81
N THR A 2 17.79 -10.37 3.26
CA THR A 2 17.75 -8.92 3.54
C THR A 2 17.36 -8.72 5.00
N LYS A 3 18.28 -8.16 5.78
CA LYS A 3 18.07 -7.87 7.19
C LYS A 3 17.12 -6.67 7.30
N PHE A 4 15.82 -6.92 7.35
CA PHE A 4 14.83 -5.90 7.71
C PHE A 4 14.28 -6.14 9.12
N THR A 5 13.88 -5.08 9.78
CA THR A 5 13.27 -5.13 11.11
C THR A 5 11.81 -4.70 11.01
N LEU A 6 10.90 -5.54 11.52
CA LEU A 6 9.48 -5.23 11.59
C LEU A 6 9.09 -4.96 13.05
N LYS A 7 8.67 -3.73 13.35
CA LYS A 7 8.20 -3.31 14.68
C LYS A 7 6.72 -2.90 14.61
N THR A 8 6.03 -2.88 15.75
CA THR A 8 4.70 -2.24 15.84
C THR A 8 4.89 -0.73 15.90
N TYR A 9 4.17 0.01 15.06
CA TYR A 9 4.26 1.46 15.06
C TYR A 9 3.75 2.02 16.40
N ARG A 10 4.52 2.94 16.98
CA ARG A 10 4.16 3.70 18.18
C ARG A 10 4.43 5.18 17.88
N PRO A 11 3.43 6.08 17.98
CA PRO A 11 3.61 7.49 17.64
C PRO A 11 4.72 8.21 18.41
N SER A 12 4.97 7.81 19.65
CA SER A 12 5.97 8.42 20.54
C SER A 12 7.37 7.82 20.41
N ALA A 13 7.57 6.79 19.59
CA ALA A 13 8.87 6.15 19.44
C ALA A 13 9.69 6.81 18.32
N GLU A 14 10.95 7.10 18.60
CA GLU A 14 11.90 7.45 17.55
C GLU A 14 11.99 6.32 16.52
N THR A 15 12.02 6.74 15.26
CA THR A 15 11.96 5.83 14.14
C THR A 15 13.24 5.92 13.33
N GLU A 16 13.97 4.80 13.28
CA GLU A 16 15.16 4.65 12.45
C GLU A 16 14.77 4.67 10.96
N LYS A 17 15.48 5.49 10.17
CA LYS A 17 15.39 5.52 8.70
C LYS A 17 16.50 4.64 8.11
N PRO A 18 16.28 4.02 6.94
CA PRO A 18 15.13 4.14 6.04
C PRO A 18 13.97 3.17 6.36
N HIS A 19 12.73 3.65 6.30
CA HIS A 19 11.54 2.85 6.69
C HIS A 19 10.28 3.16 5.88
N PHE A 20 9.30 2.26 5.97
CA PHE A 20 7.92 2.50 5.55
C PHE A 20 6.93 1.80 6.49
N TYR A 21 5.63 2.09 6.33
CA TYR A 21 4.59 1.54 7.20
C TYR A 21 3.77 0.48 6.46
N ILE A 22 3.18 -0.46 7.19
CA ILE A 22 2.32 -1.51 6.62
C ILE A 22 1.05 -1.64 7.45
N LEU A 23 -0.12 -1.49 6.84
CA LEU A 23 -1.41 -1.63 7.52
C LEU A 23 -1.57 -3.05 8.07
N ASN A 24 -2.08 -3.21 9.29
CA ASN A 24 -2.26 -4.53 9.89
C ASN A 24 -3.70 -4.91 10.27
N LYS A 25 -4.67 -4.03 9.98
CA LYS A 25 -6.12 -4.28 10.18
C LYS A 25 -6.94 -4.03 8.93
N GLY A 26 -8.07 -4.73 8.86
CA GLY A 26 -9.03 -4.72 7.76
C GLY A 26 -8.58 -5.54 6.55
N MET A 27 -9.41 -5.51 5.51
CA MET A 27 -9.14 -6.20 4.23
C MET A 27 -7.93 -5.65 3.47
N ASN A 28 -7.42 -4.47 3.88
CA ASN A 28 -6.22 -3.86 3.33
C ASN A 28 -4.94 -4.24 4.12
N SER A 29 -5.03 -5.17 5.06
CA SER A 29 -3.86 -5.66 5.81
C SER A 29 -2.75 -6.14 4.87
N GLY A 30 -1.52 -5.76 5.18
CA GLY A 30 -0.34 -5.98 4.33
C GLY A 30 -0.08 -4.87 3.30
N LYS A 31 -0.98 -3.90 3.15
CA LYS A 31 -0.76 -2.75 2.27
C LYS A 31 0.38 -1.86 2.79
N PRO A 32 1.43 -1.58 2.00
CA PRO A 32 2.45 -0.63 2.38
C PRO A 32 1.94 0.81 2.25
N LEU A 33 2.42 1.69 3.12
CA LEU A 33 1.98 3.07 3.30
C LEU A 33 3.19 3.99 3.44
N LYS A 34 3.08 5.19 2.88
CA LYS A 34 4.12 6.24 3.00
C LYS A 34 4.03 7.01 4.33
N GLN A 35 2.84 7.10 4.90
CA GLN A 35 2.58 7.79 6.16
C GLN A 35 2.04 6.79 7.19
N PRO A 36 2.30 7.02 8.48
CA PRO A 36 1.77 6.17 9.53
C PRO A 36 0.25 6.31 9.66
N CYS A 37 -0.40 5.29 10.20
CA CYS A 37 -1.81 5.32 10.59
C CYS A 37 -2.02 4.43 11.83
N PRO A 38 -3.16 4.55 12.53
CA PRO A 38 -3.50 3.59 13.58
C PRO A 38 -3.50 2.16 13.03
N ASN A 39 -3.00 1.20 13.82
CA ASN A 39 -2.94 -0.21 13.42
C ASN A 39 -2.05 -0.42 12.17
N CYS A 40 -0.81 0.03 12.25
CA CYS A 40 0.22 -0.32 11.29
C CYS A 40 1.48 -0.88 11.97
N PHE A 41 2.24 -1.64 11.20
CA PHE A 41 3.62 -1.97 11.50
C PHE A 41 4.55 -0.97 10.82
N ILE A 42 5.78 -0.93 11.29
CA ILE A 42 6.89 -0.23 10.65
C ILE A 42 7.93 -1.26 10.21
N LEU A 43 8.33 -1.18 8.94
CA LEU A 43 9.40 -1.97 8.37
C LEU A 43 10.61 -1.05 8.13
N ILE A 44 11.70 -1.35 8.82
CA ILE A 44 12.98 -0.63 8.75
C ILE A 44 13.93 -1.46 7.89
N ALA A 45 14.51 -0.84 6.88
CA ALA A 45 15.43 -1.43 5.92
C ALA A 45 16.87 -0.91 6.17
N PRO A 46 17.91 -1.62 5.70
CA PRO A 46 19.29 -1.20 5.91
C PRO A 46 19.72 -0.04 4.99
N THR A 47 19.11 0.09 3.81
CA THR A 47 19.41 1.14 2.83
C THR A 47 18.13 1.63 2.15
N GLU A 48 18.19 2.80 1.50
CA GLU A 48 17.04 3.38 0.78
C GLU A 48 16.62 2.49 -0.40
N GLU A 49 17.58 1.85 -1.08
CA GLU A 49 17.33 0.90 -2.16
C GLU A 49 16.61 -0.35 -1.64
N ALA A 50 17.06 -0.88 -0.49
CA ALA A 50 16.41 -2.02 0.15
C ALA A 50 14.98 -1.66 0.63
N LYS A 51 14.78 -0.44 1.14
CA LYS A 51 13.47 0.08 1.51
C LYS A 51 12.54 0.10 0.29
N GLU A 52 13.00 0.66 -0.84
CA GLU A 52 12.22 0.75 -2.07
C GLU A 52 11.87 -0.64 -2.63
N GLN A 53 12.84 -1.56 -2.62
CA GLN A 53 12.63 -2.94 -3.05
C GLN A 53 11.57 -3.66 -2.18
N LEU A 54 11.70 -3.56 -0.85
CA LEU A 54 10.77 -4.17 0.10
C LEU A 54 9.38 -3.52 0.05
N TYR A 55 9.32 -2.21 -0.22
CA TYR A 55 8.05 -1.49 -0.42
C TYR A 55 7.30 -2.04 -1.63
N TRP A 56 7.94 -2.13 -2.79
CA TRP A 56 7.29 -2.63 -4.01
C TRP A 56 6.99 -4.12 -3.95
N LEU A 57 7.84 -4.92 -3.30
CA LEU A 57 7.53 -6.31 -3.01
C LEU A 57 6.25 -6.42 -2.16
N SER A 58 6.17 -5.68 -1.05
CA SER A 58 4.99 -5.68 -0.18
C SER A 58 3.74 -5.17 -0.92
N PHE A 59 3.90 -4.17 -1.78
CA PHE A 59 2.82 -3.63 -2.60
C PHE A 59 2.28 -4.66 -3.59
N GLY A 60 3.18 -5.38 -4.29
CA GLY A 60 2.82 -6.47 -5.19
C GLY A 60 2.11 -7.61 -4.49
N LEU A 61 2.65 -8.09 -3.37
CA LEU A 61 2.04 -9.14 -2.54
C LEU A 61 0.64 -8.73 -2.05
N TRP A 62 0.46 -7.48 -1.62
CA TRP A 62 -0.84 -6.97 -1.21
C TRP A 62 -1.82 -6.90 -2.40
N ARG A 63 -1.41 -6.39 -3.56
CA ARG A 63 -2.25 -6.34 -4.77
C ARG A 63 -2.65 -7.74 -5.26
N ALA A 64 -1.76 -8.72 -5.14
CA ALA A 64 -2.03 -10.12 -5.45
C ALA A 64 -2.84 -10.84 -4.37
N LYS A 65 -3.26 -10.15 -3.30
CA LYS A 65 -3.97 -10.70 -2.14
C LYS A 65 -3.20 -11.82 -1.43
N SER A 66 -1.88 -11.91 -1.58
CA SER A 66 -1.05 -12.94 -0.96
C SER A 66 -1.14 -12.93 0.57
N PHE A 67 -1.40 -11.77 1.18
CA PHE A 67 -1.60 -11.66 2.62
C PHE A 67 -2.96 -12.14 3.12
N HIS A 68 -3.95 -12.36 2.25
CA HIS A 68 -5.32 -12.74 2.66
C HIS A 68 -5.37 -14.10 3.35
N TYR A 69 -4.51 -15.04 2.92
CA TYR A 69 -4.35 -16.35 3.57
C TYR A 69 -3.94 -16.24 5.04
N TYR A 70 -3.20 -15.19 5.40
CA TYR A 70 -2.68 -14.95 6.74
C TYR A 70 -3.64 -14.15 7.64
N LEU A 71 -4.77 -13.69 7.10
CA LEU A 71 -5.71 -12.87 7.88
C LEU A 71 -6.44 -13.72 8.90
N LYS A 72 -6.60 -13.13 10.09
CA LYS A 72 -7.28 -13.71 11.24
C LYS A 72 -8.42 -12.79 11.67
N GLY A 73 -9.40 -13.35 12.37
CA GLY A 73 -10.59 -12.64 12.82
C GLY A 73 -11.70 -12.61 11.77
N SER A 74 -12.94 -12.83 12.21
CA SER A 74 -14.12 -12.93 11.34
C SER A 74 -14.74 -11.57 11.03
N VAL A 75 -14.90 -10.71 12.03
CA VAL A 75 -15.57 -9.41 11.89
C VAL A 75 -14.61 -8.33 11.39
N ILE A 76 -13.42 -8.25 11.98
CA ILE A 76 -12.36 -7.32 11.57
C ILE A 76 -11.10 -8.13 11.30
N PRO A 77 -10.84 -8.47 10.03
CA PRO A 77 -9.64 -9.20 9.65
C PRO A 77 -8.38 -8.44 10.02
N PHE A 78 -7.33 -9.13 10.45
CA PHE A 78 -6.03 -8.54 10.77
C PHE A 78 -4.90 -9.52 10.46
N ILE A 79 -3.69 -8.99 10.25
CA ILE A 79 -2.48 -9.80 10.08
C ILE A 79 -1.56 -9.60 11.28
N THR A 80 -1.03 -10.69 11.84
CA THR A 80 -0.06 -10.57 12.92
C THR A 80 1.31 -10.14 12.39
N LYS A 81 2.13 -9.59 13.27
CA LYS A 81 3.51 -9.20 12.93
C LYS A 81 4.32 -10.39 12.40
N ASN A 82 4.15 -11.56 13.00
CA ASN A 82 4.88 -12.76 12.62
C ASN A 82 4.42 -13.28 11.25
N ASP A 83 3.11 -13.33 11.02
CA ASP A 83 2.56 -13.79 9.73
C ASP A 83 2.95 -12.84 8.59
N LEU A 84 2.89 -11.53 8.83
CA LEU A 84 3.33 -10.54 7.85
C LEU A 84 4.83 -10.68 7.55
N LYS A 85 5.66 -10.85 8.59
CA LYS A 85 7.10 -11.06 8.43
C LYS A 85 7.38 -12.30 7.58
N GLN A 86 6.69 -13.41 7.84
CA GLN A 86 6.81 -14.64 7.06
C GLN A 86 6.38 -14.44 5.60
N GLY A 87 5.24 -13.79 5.36
CA GLY A 87 4.78 -13.51 3.99
C GLY A 87 5.76 -12.65 3.18
N ILE A 88 6.37 -11.64 3.82
CA ILE A 88 7.39 -10.80 3.17
C ILE A 88 8.68 -11.60 2.92
N LEU A 89 9.14 -12.42 3.87
CA LEU A 89 10.33 -13.24 3.69
C LEU A 89 10.16 -14.25 2.54
N ASN A 90 9.02 -14.94 2.48
CA ASN A 90 8.71 -15.88 1.40
C ASN A 90 8.67 -15.19 0.03
N GLY A 91 8.01 -14.02 -0.04
CA GLY A 91 8.00 -13.23 -1.28
C GLY A 91 9.39 -12.72 -1.66
N PHE A 92 10.23 -12.40 -0.68
CA PHE A 92 11.59 -11.94 -0.91
C PHE A 92 12.49 -13.07 -1.42
N GLU A 93 12.34 -14.29 -0.90
CA GLU A 93 13.04 -15.47 -1.41
C GLU A 93 12.66 -15.76 -2.86
N GLN A 94 11.37 -15.72 -3.19
CA GLN A 94 10.90 -15.87 -4.57
C GLN A 94 11.46 -14.78 -5.49
N ALA A 95 11.51 -13.53 -5.02
CA ALA A 95 12.08 -12.41 -5.78
C ALA A 95 13.59 -12.56 -6.02
N ASN A 96 14.33 -13.18 -5.11
CA ASN A 96 15.77 -13.43 -5.29
C ASN A 96 16.07 -14.59 -6.23
N ASN A 97 15.15 -15.56 -6.34
CA ASN A 97 15.31 -16.67 -7.28
C ASN A 97 15.29 -16.18 -8.73
N ASP A 98 14.52 -15.12 -9.03
CA ASP A 98 14.51 -14.48 -10.35
C ASP A 98 14.44 -12.94 -10.26
N ILE A 99 15.60 -12.35 -9.98
CA ILE A 99 15.78 -10.90 -9.87
C ILE A 99 15.38 -10.16 -11.16
N PRO A 100 15.77 -10.61 -12.37
CA PRO A 100 15.36 -9.95 -13.62
C PRO A 100 13.83 -9.87 -13.79
N ILE A 101 13.11 -10.97 -13.57
CA ILE A 101 11.64 -10.99 -13.65
C ILE A 101 11.02 -10.11 -12.57
N PHE A 102 11.54 -10.16 -11.34
CA PHE A 102 11.06 -9.31 -10.26
C PHE A 102 11.22 -7.82 -10.60
N LYS A 103 12.39 -7.40 -11.08
CA LYS A 103 12.64 -6.00 -11.50
C LYS A 103 11.69 -5.57 -12.62
N LYS A 104 11.43 -6.44 -13.61
CA LYS A 104 10.47 -6.16 -14.69
C LYS A 104 9.05 -6.01 -14.14
N SER A 105 8.64 -6.89 -13.23
CA SER A 105 7.33 -6.87 -12.58
C SER A 105 7.13 -5.60 -11.76
N VAL A 106 8.13 -5.17 -10.99
CA VAL A 106 8.09 -3.92 -10.22
C VAL A 106 7.90 -2.71 -11.14
N LYS A 107 8.64 -2.62 -12.25
CA LYS A 107 8.47 -1.53 -13.22
C LYS A 107 7.06 -1.49 -13.82
N ALA A 108 6.52 -2.65 -14.19
CA ALA A 108 5.15 -2.73 -14.70
C ALA A 108 4.13 -2.29 -13.64
N LEU A 109 4.30 -2.71 -12.39
CA LEU A 109 3.44 -2.36 -11.27
C LEU A 109 3.45 -0.85 -10.97
N GLN A 110 4.62 -0.22 -11.06
CA GLN A 110 4.79 1.24 -10.91
C GLN A 110 3.99 2.00 -11.98
N LEU A 111 4.13 1.60 -13.25
CA LEU A 111 3.40 2.23 -14.36
C LEU A 111 1.88 2.08 -14.20
N LEU A 112 1.42 0.89 -13.81
CA LEU A 112 -0.01 0.63 -13.57
C LEU A 112 -0.55 1.47 -12.41
N GLU A 113 0.21 1.62 -11.33
CA GLU A 113 -0.19 2.44 -10.18
C GLU A 113 -0.26 3.93 -10.53
N GLU A 114 0.61 4.43 -11.41
CA GLU A 114 0.54 5.79 -11.92
C GLU A 114 -0.69 6.01 -12.80
N GLN A 115 -0.93 5.11 -13.75
CA GLN A 115 -2.12 5.16 -14.61
C GLN A 115 -3.42 5.08 -13.78
N GLU A 116 -3.48 4.18 -12.78
CA GLU A 116 -4.63 4.05 -11.88
C GLU A 116 -4.94 5.38 -11.17
N LYS A 117 -3.91 6.14 -10.75
CA LYS A 117 -4.08 7.46 -10.14
C LYS A 117 -4.66 8.49 -11.11
N VAL A 118 -4.13 8.54 -12.34
CA VAL A 118 -4.61 9.47 -13.38
C VAL A 118 -6.07 9.18 -13.70
N TYR A 119 -6.46 7.91 -13.89
CA TYR A 119 -7.84 7.56 -14.18
C TYR A 119 -8.79 7.90 -13.02
N LYS A 120 -8.40 7.67 -11.77
CA LYS A 120 -9.21 8.07 -10.61
C LYS A 120 -9.42 9.59 -10.54
N LEU A 121 -8.39 10.37 -10.84
CA LEU A 121 -8.50 11.82 -10.89
C LEU A 121 -9.46 12.25 -12.01
N ASN A 122 -9.34 11.68 -13.20
CA ASN A 122 -10.22 11.97 -14.33
C ASN A 122 -11.68 11.64 -14.01
N LEU A 123 -11.96 10.49 -13.38
CA LEU A 123 -13.31 10.13 -12.94
C LEU A 123 -13.88 11.15 -11.95
N LYS A 124 -13.06 11.65 -11.01
CA LYS A 124 -13.47 12.69 -10.06
C LYS A 124 -13.80 14.00 -10.78
N LEU A 125 -12.95 14.44 -11.71
CA LEU A 125 -13.18 15.66 -12.50
C LEU A 125 -14.47 15.58 -13.33
N ILE A 126 -14.76 14.42 -13.91
CA ILE A 126 -16.01 14.18 -14.63
C ILE A 126 -17.22 14.33 -13.68
N ASP A 127 -17.14 13.80 -12.45
CA ASP A 127 -18.21 13.94 -11.46
C ASP A 127 -18.41 15.40 -11.04
N ASP A 128 -17.31 16.12 -10.77
CA ASP A 128 -17.34 17.54 -10.43
C ASP A 128 -17.95 18.39 -11.55
N ALA A 129 -17.62 18.08 -12.82
CA ALA A 129 -18.21 18.74 -13.98
C ALA A 129 -19.72 18.49 -14.09
N ARG A 130 -20.19 17.25 -13.87
CA ARG A 130 -21.64 16.92 -13.85
C ARG A 130 -22.36 17.74 -12.78
N ARG A 131 -21.80 17.81 -11.56
CA ARG A 131 -22.34 18.61 -10.46
C ARG A 131 -22.44 20.09 -10.83
N ALA A 132 -21.38 20.66 -11.42
CA ALA A 132 -21.35 22.06 -11.82
C ALA A 132 -22.41 22.39 -12.88
N VAL A 133 -22.60 21.52 -13.88
CA VAL A 133 -23.62 21.69 -14.92
C VAL A 133 -25.02 21.77 -14.31
N PHE A 134 -25.36 20.85 -13.41
CA PHE A 134 -26.69 20.81 -12.81
C PHE A 134 -26.89 21.92 -11.76
N TYR A 135 -25.87 22.25 -10.98
CA TYR A 135 -25.90 23.36 -10.03
C TYR A 135 -26.22 24.69 -10.73
N ARG A 136 -25.60 24.93 -11.90
CA ARG A 136 -25.89 26.11 -12.74
C ARG A 136 -27.35 26.17 -13.20
N TYR A 137 -27.97 25.02 -13.50
CA TYR A 137 -29.40 24.95 -13.84
C TYR A 137 -30.29 25.29 -12.63
N ILE A 138 -30.01 24.70 -11.46
CA ILE A 138 -30.77 24.96 -10.22
C ILE A 138 -30.66 26.44 -9.81
N SER A 139 -29.45 26.99 -9.83
CA SER A 139 -29.22 28.38 -9.40
C SER A 139 -29.95 29.37 -10.31
N LYS A 140 -29.96 29.14 -11.63
CA LYS A 140 -30.73 29.97 -12.58
C LYS A 140 -32.23 29.96 -12.29
N LYS A 141 -32.79 28.81 -11.91
CA LYS A 141 -34.21 28.66 -11.56
C LYS A 141 -34.60 29.34 -10.23
N ARG A 142 -33.64 29.54 -9.31
CA ARG A 142 -33.92 30.18 -8.00
C ARG A 142 -34.06 31.70 -8.07
N TYR A 143 -33.54 32.33 -9.12
CA TYR A 143 -33.58 33.79 -9.33
C TYR A 143 -34.49 34.20 -10.51
N SER A 144 -35.25 33.24 -11.05
CA SER A 144 -36.32 33.45 -12.05
C SER A 144 -37.68 33.29 -11.39
#